data_AF-A0AA88L6L5-F1
#
_entry.id   AF-A0AA88L6L5-F1
#
_cell.length_a   1.000
_cell.length_b   1.000
_cell.length_c   1.000
_cell.angle_alpha   90.00
_cell.angle_beta   90.00
_cell.angle_gamma   90.00
#
_symmetry.space_group_name_H-M   'P 1'
#
loop_
_entity.id
_entity.type
_entity.pdbx_description
1 polymer ?
#
loop_
_entity_poly.entity_id
_entity_poly.type
_entity_poly.pdbx_seq_one_letter_code
_entity_poly.pdbx_strand_id
1 'polypeptide(L)'
;MAVVARFWCPQLKRVCNRLLGLVEVPSATAQIMKGEVDKLLSVRNIPKENCIGFGWDNASVNMGEVTGLKALVKIDNPYVIVVGCVCHSLALCASNASKEIPLEFDEFVRDVYNYIQHSPKRIAAYATMILCCHQLIARFEKHFQQPNNFIPERWIKDSSLAVKSHPYTLLPFGFGPRMCIGRRLAEQEMWLLTTKVLQSFRIEWHHEDMDCITRTVNVPDQPLQFRFIDRF
;
A
#
# COMPACT_ATOMS: atom_id res chain seq x y z
N MET A 1 -12.11 22.69 0.14
CA MET A 1 -11.48 21.56 0.85
C MET A 1 -12.43 20.36 0.87
N ALA A 2 -11.98 19.18 0.46
CA ALA A 2 -12.77 17.96 0.54
C ALA A 2 -12.46 17.19 1.83
N VAL A 3 -13.48 16.77 2.57
CA VAL A 3 -13.32 16.00 3.82
C VAL A 3 -13.87 14.60 3.59
N VAL A 4 -12.99 13.61 3.65
CA VAL A 4 -13.32 12.19 3.45
C VAL A 4 -13.10 11.44 4.76
N ALA A 5 -14.10 10.69 5.19
CA ALA A 5 -13.98 9.78 6.33
C ALA A 5 -13.70 8.36 5.84
N ARG A 6 -12.76 7.70 6.51
CA ARG A 6 -12.56 6.26 6.43
C ARG A 6 -12.95 5.64 7.76
N PHE A 7 -13.90 4.72 7.77
CA PHE A 7 -14.44 4.12 9.00
C PHE A 7 -14.80 2.65 8.79
N TRP A 8 -14.85 1.89 9.88
CA TRP A 8 -15.37 0.53 9.89
C TRP A 8 -16.90 0.54 9.95
N CYS A 9 -17.57 -0.10 8.99
CA CYS A 9 -19.02 -0.25 9.00
C CYS A 9 -19.40 -1.63 9.54
N PRO A 10 -20.05 -1.72 10.72
CA PRO A 10 -20.46 -3.01 11.30
C PRO A 10 -21.46 -3.77 10.42
N GLN A 11 -22.41 -3.07 9.78
CA GLN A 11 -23.41 -3.70 8.93
C GLN A 11 -22.78 -4.37 7.71
N LEU A 12 -21.79 -3.72 7.10
CA LEU A 12 -21.12 -4.21 5.89
C LEU A 12 -19.87 -5.06 6.19
N LYS A 13 -19.48 -5.17 7.46
CA LYS A 13 -18.25 -5.84 7.93
C LYS A 13 -17.00 -5.47 7.10
N ARG A 14 -16.87 -4.19 6.70
CA ARG A 14 -15.73 -3.70 5.91
C ARG A 14 -15.39 -2.25 6.24
N VAL A 15 -14.16 -1.85 5.87
CA VAL A 15 -13.75 -0.45 5.88
C VAL A 15 -14.41 0.26 4.69
N CYS A 16 -15.05 1.39 4.97
CA CYS A 16 -15.72 2.21 3.98
C CYS A 16 -15.06 3.59 3.92
N ASN A 17 -15.01 4.16 2.71
CA ASN A 17 -14.66 5.56 2.51
C ASN A 17 -15.93 6.33 2.14
N ARG A 18 -16.15 7.50 2.73
CA ARG A 18 -17.28 8.36 2.39
C ARG A 18 -16.85 9.81 2.38
N LEU A 19 -17.24 10.53 1.34
CA LEU A 19 -17.15 11.98 1.33
C LEU A 19 -18.14 12.54 2.38
N LEU A 20 -17.61 13.20 3.41
CA LEU A 20 -18.43 13.86 4.42
C LEU A 20 -18.99 15.19 3.90
N GLY A 21 -18.19 15.90 3.11
CA GLY A 21 -18.58 17.14 2.47
C GLY A 21 -17.44 17.82 1.72
N LEU A 22 -17.82 18.80 0.91
CA LEU A 22 -16.93 19.82 0.37
C LEU A 22 -17.16 21.08 1.18
N VAL A 23 -16.10 21.57 1.83
CA VAL A 23 -16.15 22.77 2.66
C VAL A 23 -15.38 23.88 1.96
N GLU A 24 -16.01 25.03 1.79
CA GLU A 24 -15.33 26.22 1.32
C GLU A 24 -14.45 26.77 2.44
N VAL A 25 -13.19 27.05 2.12
CA VAL A 25 -12.22 27.52 3.11
C VAL A 25 -11.76 28.91 2.67
N PRO A 26 -12.16 29.98 3.38
CA PRO A 26 -11.88 31.35 2.95
C PRO A 26 -10.40 31.71 3.05
N SER A 27 -9.63 31.02 3.89
CA SER A 27 -8.18 31.17 3.97
C SER A 27 -7.53 29.90 4.50
N ALA A 28 -6.39 29.52 3.92
CA ALA A 28 -5.67 28.29 4.20
C ALA A 28 -4.80 28.39 5.48
N THR A 29 -5.38 28.84 6.60
CA THR A 29 -4.74 28.81 7.92
C THR A 29 -5.23 27.62 8.73
N ALA A 30 -4.38 27.09 9.61
CA ALA A 30 -4.70 25.92 10.43
C ALA A 30 -5.97 26.11 11.26
N GLN A 31 -6.16 27.31 11.82
CA GLN A 31 -7.32 27.64 12.66
C GLN A 31 -8.63 27.63 11.86
N ILE A 32 -8.65 28.26 10.68
CA ILE A 32 -9.84 28.31 9.84
C ILE A 32 -10.17 26.91 9.33
N MET A 33 -9.16 26.18 8.83
CA MET A 33 -9.33 24.81 8.36
C MET A 33 -9.88 23.89 9.45
N LYS A 34 -9.35 23.99 10.69
CA LYS A 34 -9.90 23.24 11.82
C LYS A 34 -11.34 23.61 12.11
N GLY A 35 -11.65 24.90 12.18
CA GLY A 35 -13.01 25.39 12.45
C GLY A 35 -14.02 24.86 11.44
N GLU A 36 -13.65 24.85 10.16
CA GLU A 36 -14.49 24.31 9.09
C GLU A 36 -14.68 22.78 9.17
N VAL A 37 -13.63 22.02 9.53
CA VAL A 37 -13.75 20.58 9.78
C VAL A 37 -14.65 20.31 11.00
N ASP A 38 -14.46 21.06 12.09
CA ASP A 38 -15.22 20.90 13.33
C ASP A 38 -16.72 21.18 13.11
N LYS A 39 -17.05 22.22 12.34
CA LYS A 39 -18.42 22.52 11.91
C LYS A 39 -19.01 21.35 11.12
N LEU A 40 -18.27 20.80 10.15
CA LEU A 40 -18.73 19.67 9.36
C LEU A 40 -18.98 18.42 10.20
N LEU A 41 -18.08 18.11 11.14
CA LEU A 41 -18.25 16.97 12.05
C LEU A 41 -19.48 17.16 12.95
N SER A 42 -19.70 18.37 13.44
CA SER A 42 -20.87 18.73 14.26
C SER A 42 -22.17 18.57 13.47
N VAL A 43 -22.24 19.06 12.24
CA VAL A 43 -23.40 18.89 11.34
C VAL A 43 -23.70 17.42 11.05
N ARG A 44 -22.68 16.56 11.06
CA ARG A 44 -22.82 15.11 10.84
C ARG A 44 -23.00 14.31 12.13
N ASN A 45 -23.04 14.95 13.29
CA ASN A 45 -23.08 14.31 14.62
C ASN A 45 -21.95 13.29 14.81
N ILE A 46 -20.72 13.64 14.39
CA ILE A 46 -19.54 12.80 14.55
C ILE A 46 -18.71 13.33 15.73
N PRO A 47 -18.63 12.61 16.86
CA PRO A 47 -17.80 13.01 17.99
C PRO A 47 -16.31 12.98 17.64
N LYS A 48 -15.57 13.98 18.11
CA LYS A 48 -14.13 14.12 17.82
C LYS A 48 -13.29 13.03 18.49
N GLU A 49 -13.76 12.50 19.62
CA GLU A 49 -13.09 11.41 20.34
C GLU A 49 -13.04 10.12 19.50
N ASN A 50 -14.02 9.94 18.61
CA ASN A 50 -14.10 8.79 17.70
C ASN A 50 -13.17 8.94 16.47
N CYS A 51 -12.61 10.13 16.24
CA CYS A 51 -11.67 10.37 15.16
C CYS A 51 -10.27 9.89 15.57
N ILE A 52 -9.99 8.61 15.37
CA ILE A 52 -8.71 7.98 15.74
C ILE A 52 -7.55 8.29 14.77
N GLY A 53 -7.85 8.85 13.59
CA GLY A 53 -6.86 9.13 12.55
C GLY A 53 -7.18 10.39 11.76
N PHE A 54 -6.14 11.13 11.39
CA PHE A 54 -6.23 12.38 10.65
C PHE A 54 -5.14 12.45 9.58
N GLY A 55 -5.53 12.58 8.30
CA GLY A 55 -4.62 12.49 7.16
C GLY A 55 -4.64 13.72 6.27
N TRP A 56 -3.49 14.40 6.12
CA TRP A 56 -3.36 15.68 5.40
C TRP A 56 -2.03 15.77 4.63
N ASP A 57 -1.87 16.81 3.80
CA ASP A 57 -0.58 17.08 3.17
C ASP A 57 0.50 17.48 4.19
N ASN A 58 1.76 17.48 3.74
CA ASN A 58 2.91 17.75 4.61
C ASN A 58 3.26 19.24 4.71
N ALA A 59 2.39 20.16 4.30
CA ALA A 59 2.65 21.59 4.44
C ALA A 59 2.80 21.98 5.91
N SER A 60 3.61 23.00 6.18
CA SER A 60 3.87 23.49 7.55
C SER A 60 2.59 23.90 8.29
N VAL A 61 1.60 24.45 7.57
CA VAL A 61 0.29 24.80 8.12
C VAL A 61 -0.46 23.57 8.64
N ASN A 62 -0.24 22.39 8.06
CA ASN A 62 -0.96 21.17 8.41
C ASN A 62 -0.18 20.33 9.44
N MET A 63 1.13 20.21 9.26
CA MET A 63 1.98 19.32 10.05
C MET A 63 2.81 20.02 11.14
N GLY A 64 2.70 21.34 11.28
CA GLY A 64 3.44 22.10 12.30
C GLY A 64 3.14 21.64 13.73
N GLU A 65 4.18 21.62 14.57
CA GLU A 65 4.10 21.11 15.95
C GLU A 65 3.40 22.06 16.94
N VAL A 66 3.36 23.37 16.64
CA VAL A 66 2.86 24.39 17.57
C VAL A 66 1.56 25.02 17.08
N THR A 67 1.56 25.56 15.86
CA THR A 67 0.41 26.27 15.27
C THR A 67 -0.23 25.51 14.12
N GLY A 68 0.28 24.32 13.81
CA GLY A 68 -0.21 23.50 12.71
C GLY A 68 -1.52 22.81 13.04
N LEU A 69 -2.24 22.39 12.00
CA LEU A 69 -3.51 21.68 12.13
C LEU A 69 -3.37 20.42 12.98
N LYS A 70 -2.26 19.68 12.83
CA LYS A 70 -1.85 18.56 13.68
C LYS A 70 -1.88 18.92 15.15
N ALA A 71 -1.25 20.03 15.54
CA ALA A 71 -1.18 20.46 16.93
C ALA A 71 -2.58 20.77 17.47
N LEU A 72 -3.38 21.49 16.68
CA LEU A 72 -4.73 21.88 17.08
C LEU A 72 -5.69 20.67 17.20
N VAL A 73 -5.61 19.69 16.30
CA VAL A 73 -6.43 18.47 16.37
C VAL A 73 -6.02 17.60 17.57
N LYS A 74 -4.73 17.58 17.92
CA LYS A 74 -4.23 16.87 19.11
C LYS A 74 -4.69 17.48 20.44
N ILE A 75 -5.03 18.77 20.48
CA ILE A 75 -5.64 19.40 21.67
C ILE A 75 -7.02 18.78 21.93
N ASP A 76 -7.80 18.57 20.87
CA ASP A 76 -9.14 17.99 20.97
C ASP A 76 -9.10 16.47 21.25
N ASN A 77 -8.16 15.76 20.65
CA ASN A 77 -7.96 14.33 20.85
C ASN A 77 -6.46 13.99 20.88
N PRO A 78 -5.86 13.84 22.08
CA PRO A 78 -4.43 13.53 22.22
C PRO A 78 -3.99 12.21 21.57
N TYR A 79 -4.93 11.28 21.37
CA TYR A 79 -4.68 9.93 20.85
C TYR A 79 -4.81 9.83 19.32
N VAL A 80 -5.16 10.92 18.64
CA VAL A 80 -5.31 10.93 17.18
C VAL A 80 -3.97 10.63 16.49
N ILE A 81 -4.00 9.66 15.58
CA ILE A 81 -2.84 9.32 14.74
C ILE A 81 -2.84 10.25 13.53
N VAL A 82 -1.81 11.08 13.42
CA VAL A 82 -1.66 12.02 12.31
C VAL A 82 -0.76 11.40 11.24
N VAL A 83 -1.29 11.30 10.02
CA VAL A 83 -0.61 10.69 8.88
C VAL A 83 -0.39 11.76 7.80
N GLY A 84 0.87 12.02 7.50
CA GLY A 84 1.25 12.90 6.39
C GLY A 84 1.02 12.28 5.02
N CYS A 85 0.95 13.12 3.98
CA CYS A 85 0.76 12.67 2.61
C CYS A 85 2.05 12.05 2.04
N VAL A 86 2.05 10.73 1.90
CA VAL A 86 3.15 9.97 1.29
C VAL A 86 3.38 10.41 -0.16
N CYS A 87 2.31 10.72 -0.91
CA CYS A 87 2.43 11.19 -2.29
C CYS A 87 3.20 12.52 -2.37
N HIS A 88 2.98 13.43 -1.41
CA HIS A 88 3.70 14.70 -1.35
C HIS A 88 5.19 14.48 -1.02
N SER A 89 5.51 13.59 -0.06
CA SER A 89 6.90 13.21 0.22
C SER A 89 7.60 12.62 -0.99
N LEU A 90 6.93 11.71 -1.72
CA LEU A 90 7.50 11.11 -2.94
C LEU A 90 7.71 12.15 -4.04
N ALA A 91 6.78 13.08 -4.22
CA ALA A 91 6.91 14.17 -5.17
C ALA A 91 8.10 15.09 -4.83
N LEU A 92 8.30 15.40 -3.55
CA LEU A 92 9.47 16.17 -3.09
C LEU A 92 10.78 15.42 -3.32
N CYS A 93 10.82 14.11 -3.01
CA CYS A 93 11.99 13.28 -3.30
C CYS A 93 12.31 13.28 -4.80
N ALA A 94 11.31 13.08 -5.66
CA ALA A 94 11.48 13.09 -7.10
C ALA A 94 11.94 14.46 -7.62
N SER A 95 11.33 15.56 -7.15
CA SER A 95 11.68 16.92 -7.56
C SER A 95 13.06 17.37 -7.10
N ASN A 96 13.55 16.89 -5.96
CA ASN A 96 14.92 17.18 -5.53
C ASN A 96 15.92 16.27 -6.23
N ALA A 97 15.61 14.99 -6.39
CA ALA A 97 16.45 14.09 -7.17
C ALA A 97 16.63 14.60 -8.60
N SER A 98 15.57 15.12 -9.24
CA SER A 98 15.65 15.66 -10.60
C SER A 98 16.57 16.86 -10.77
N LYS A 99 16.88 17.59 -9.69
CA LYS A 99 17.82 18.73 -9.75
C LYS A 99 19.29 18.27 -9.76
N GLU A 100 19.55 17.11 -9.19
CA GLU A 100 20.89 16.50 -9.12
C GLU A 100 21.18 15.61 -10.33
N ILE A 101 20.18 15.36 -11.18
CA ILE A 101 20.37 14.63 -12.43
C ILE A 101 21.11 15.55 -13.41
N PRO A 102 22.29 15.15 -13.93
CA PRO A 102 22.98 15.90 -14.96
C PRO A 102 22.06 16.11 -16.17
N LEU A 103 22.04 17.33 -16.72
CA LEU A 103 21.22 17.68 -17.89
C LEU A 103 21.39 16.70 -19.04
N GLU A 104 22.63 16.24 -19.26
CA GLU A 104 23.00 15.25 -20.27
C GLU A 104 22.29 13.90 -20.08
N PHE A 105 22.06 13.49 -18.83
CA PHE A 105 21.33 12.26 -18.50
C PHE A 105 19.83 12.43 -18.69
N ASP A 106 19.26 13.59 -18.32
CA ASP A 106 17.84 13.87 -18.55
C ASP A 106 17.52 13.98 -20.05
N GLU A 107 18.38 14.65 -20.82
CA GLU A 107 18.31 14.68 -22.29
C GLU A 107 18.45 13.29 -22.89
N PHE A 108 19.42 12.49 -22.43
CA PHE A 108 19.59 11.12 -22.90
C PHE A 108 18.36 10.24 -22.62
N VAL A 109 17.81 10.28 -21.40
CA VAL A 109 16.61 9.51 -21.04
C VAL A 109 15.41 9.94 -21.87
N ARG A 110 15.24 11.25 -22.07
CA ARG A 110 14.17 11.81 -22.90
C ARG A 110 14.34 11.42 -24.37
N ASP A 111 15.55 11.43 -24.89
CA ASP A 111 15.89 11.07 -26.26
C ASP A 111 15.72 9.57 -26.51
N VAL A 112 16.11 8.72 -25.55
CA VAL A 112 15.84 7.28 -25.59
C VAL A 112 14.34 7.01 -25.58
N TYR A 113 13.59 7.66 -24.69
CA TYR A 113 12.13 7.53 -24.63
C TYR A 113 11.47 7.98 -25.93
N ASN A 114 11.84 9.15 -26.46
CA ASN A 114 11.36 9.69 -27.73
C ASN A 114 11.71 8.79 -28.91
N TYR A 115 12.95 8.31 -28.96
CA TYR A 115 13.43 7.42 -30.01
C TYR A 115 12.59 6.14 -30.06
N ILE A 116 12.29 5.54 -28.90
CA ILE A 116 11.50 4.31 -28.82
C ILE A 116 10.01 4.57 -29.09
N GLN A 117 9.37 5.51 -28.40
CA GLN A 117 7.91 5.67 -28.41
C GLN A 117 7.31 6.03 -29.77
N HIS A 118 8.08 6.69 -30.65
CA HIS A 118 7.59 7.15 -31.94
C HIS A 118 7.74 6.14 -33.08
N SER A 119 8.15 4.90 -32.80
CA SER A 119 8.16 3.84 -33.80
C SER A 119 7.57 2.55 -33.27
N PRO A 120 6.42 2.10 -33.81
CA PRO A 120 5.85 0.79 -33.48
C PRO A 120 6.85 -0.35 -33.70
N LYS A 121 7.73 -0.24 -34.71
CA LYS A 121 8.80 -1.21 -34.98
C LYS A 121 9.89 -1.19 -33.92
N ARG A 122 10.29 -0.03 -33.41
CA ARG A 122 11.30 0.07 -32.33
C ARG A 122 10.72 -0.33 -30.98
N ILE A 123 9.48 0.01 -30.69
CA ILE A 123 8.75 -0.53 -29.53
C ILE A 123 8.78 -2.06 -29.58
N ALA A 124 8.42 -2.67 -30.72
CA ALA A 124 8.44 -4.13 -30.88
C ALA A 124 9.86 -4.73 -30.83
N ALA A 125 10.87 -4.04 -31.36
CA ALA A 125 12.26 -4.52 -31.39
C ALA A 125 12.99 -4.40 -30.04
N TYR A 126 12.67 -3.40 -29.23
CA TYR A 126 13.23 -3.20 -27.89
C TYR A 126 12.32 -3.72 -26.76
N ALA A 127 11.11 -4.17 -27.08
CA ALA A 127 10.28 -4.96 -26.19
C ALA A 127 10.84 -6.39 -26.09
N THR A 128 12.05 -6.54 -25.54
CA THR A 128 12.41 -7.81 -24.93
C THR A 128 11.50 -7.97 -23.72
N MET A 129 10.48 -8.82 -23.87
CA MET A 129 9.64 -9.21 -22.74
C MET A 129 10.48 -10.06 -21.79
N ILE A 130 11.15 -9.40 -20.85
CA ILE A 130 11.82 -10.07 -19.73
C ILE A 130 10.74 -10.40 -18.71
N LEU A 131 10.24 -11.63 -18.78
CA LEU A 131 9.32 -12.14 -17.77
C LEU A 131 10.14 -12.61 -16.56
N CYS A 132 10.03 -11.89 -15.45
CA CYS A 132 10.56 -12.34 -14.17
C CYS A 132 9.68 -13.48 -13.62
N CYS A 133 10.05 -14.73 -13.94
CA CYS A 133 9.35 -15.91 -13.45
C CYS A 133 9.70 -16.18 -11.97
N HIS A 134 9.13 -15.40 -11.05
CA HIS A 134 9.38 -15.54 -9.61
C HIS A 134 9.10 -16.95 -9.08
N GLN A 135 8.11 -17.65 -9.65
CA GLN A 135 7.81 -19.04 -9.30
C GLN A 135 8.97 -20.01 -9.59
N LEU A 136 9.70 -19.80 -10.68
CA LEU A 136 10.86 -20.64 -11.01
C LEU A 136 12.02 -20.33 -10.06
N ILE A 137 12.27 -19.04 -9.80
CA ILE A 137 13.35 -18.62 -8.90
C ILE A 137 13.11 -19.13 -7.47
N ALA A 138 11.86 -19.06 -7.00
CA ALA A 138 11.45 -19.57 -5.70
C ALA A 138 11.64 -21.09 -5.55
N ARG A 139 11.66 -21.83 -6.67
CA ARG A 139 11.86 -23.29 -6.71
C ARG A 139 13.31 -23.74 -6.84
N PHE A 140 14.26 -22.82 -7.01
CA PHE A 140 15.68 -23.19 -7.09
C PHE A 140 16.32 -23.36 -5.72
N GLU A 141 16.84 -24.56 -5.46
CA GLU A 141 17.50 -24.92 -4.20
C GLU A 141 18.74 -24.06 -3.89
N LYS A 142 19.42 -23.57 -4.95
CA LYS A 142 20.49 -22.57 -4.84
C LYS A 142 20.07 -21.33 -4.06
N HIS A 143 18.79 -20.98 -4.10
CA HIS A 143 18.24 -19.79 -3.48
C HIS A 143 17.41 -20.08 -2.22
N PHE A 144 16.67 -21.18 -2.21
CA PHE A 144 15.80 -21.56 -1.10
C PHE A 144 15.98 -23.04 -0.78
N GLN A 145 16.52 -23.37 0.39
CA GLN A 145 16.69 -24.77 0.83
C GLN A 145 15.34 -25.47 0.96
N GLN A 146 15.17 -26.69 0.46
CA GLN A 146 13.86 -27.37 0.48
C GLN A 146 12.73 -26.48 -0.11
N PRO A 147 12.87 -26.03 -1.36
CA PRO A 147 12.02 -24.98 -1.91
C PRO A 147 10.56 -25.44 -2.16
N ASN A 148 10.34 -26.76 -2.24
CA ASN A 148 9.01 -27.35 -2.42
C ASN A 148 8.25 -27.53 -1.09
N ASN A 149 8.89 -27.26 0.05
CA ASN A 149 8.27 -27.38 1.37
C ASN A 149 7.75 -26.00 1.86
N PHE A 150 6.55 -25.98 2.42
CA PHE A 150 6.00 -24.78 3.06
C PHE A 150 6.67 -24.58 4.43
N ILE A 151 7.63 -23.63 4.49
CA ILE A 151 8.40 -23.33 5.71
C ILE A 151 8.32 -21.82 6.00
N PRO A 152 7.30 -21.36 6.74
CA PRO A 152 7.13 -19.95 7.11
C PRO A 152 8.32 -19.36 7.87
N GLU A 153 8.95 -20.17 8.73
CA GLU A 153 10.07 -19.78 9.59
C GLU A 153 11.30 -19.34 8.80
N ARG A 154 11.38 -19.68 7.51
CA ARG A 154 12.43 -19.24 6.60
C ARG A 154 12.55 -17.71 6.51
N TRP A 155 11.47 -16.99 6.81
CA TRP A 155 11.41 -15.53 6.74
C TRP A 155 11.72 -14.87 8.10
N ILE A 156 12.01 -15.66 9.14
CA ILE A 156 12.39 -15.19 10.47
C ILE A 156 13.92 -15.17 10.56
N LYS A 157 14.51 -14.04 10.95
CA LYS A 157 15.97 -13.82 10.94
C LYS A 157 16.76 -14.82 11.77
N ASP A 158 16.19 -15.30 12.87
CA ASP A 158 16.87 -16.20 13.83
C ASP A 158 16.62 -17.69 13.55
N SER A 159 15.95 -18.02 12.44
CA SER A 159 15.73 -19.40 12.03
C SER A 159 16.98 -20.01 11.42
N SER A 160 17.25 -21.29 11.70
CA SER A 160 18.32 -22.05 11.04
C SER A 160 18.16 -22.10 9.51
N LEU A 161 16.92 -21.95 9.03
CA LEU A 161 16.55 -21.93 7.62
C LEU A 161 16.35 -20.51 7.06
N ALA A 162 16.76 -19.46 7.78
CA ALA A 162 16.59 -18.07 7.34
C ALA A 162 17.08 -17.85 5.89
N VAL A 163 16.31 -17.12 5.08
CA VAL A 163 16.70 -16.82 3.68
C VAL A 163 18.02 -16.06 3.65
N LYS A 164 19.06 -16.68 3.09
CA LYS A 164 20.37 -16.06 2.82
C LYS A 164 20.51 -15.54 1.38
N SER A 165 19.45 -15.66 0.58
CA SER A 165 19.44 -15.23 -0.83
C SER A 165 19.43 -13.71 -1.00
N HIS A 166 19.80 -13.29 -2.21
CA HIS A 166 19.80 -11.89 -2.60
C HIS A 166 18.38 -11.29 -2.43
N PRO A 167 18.23 -10.05 -1.96
CA PRO A 167 16.91 -9.40 -1.80
C PRO A 167 16.07 -9.29 -3.08
N TYR A 168 16.68 -9.46 -4.26
CA TYR A 168 16.00 -9.41 -5.57
C TYR A 168 15.57 -10.78 -6.10
N THR A 169 15.83 -11.85 -5.35
CA THR A 169 15.45 -13.21 -5.73
C THR A 169 13.94 -13.43 -5.68
N LEU A 170 13.20 -12.64 -4.90
CA LEU A 170 11.74 -12.70 -4.81
C LEU A 170 11.15 -11.26 -4.80
N LEU A 171 10.44 -10.89 -5.87
CA LEU A 171 9.86 -9.54 -6.03
C LEU A 171 8.37 -9.62 -6.43
N PRO A 172 7.48 -10.09 -5.53
CA PRO A 172 6.08 -10.34 -5.85
C PRO A 172 5.33 -9.06 -6.25
N PHE A 173 5.87 -7.89 -5.89
CA PHE A 173 5.34 -6.57 -6.24
C PHE A 173 6.28 -5.79 -7.18
N GLY A 174 7.29 -6.44 -7.76
CA GLY A 174 8.34 -5.78 -8.53
C GLY A 174 9.26 -4.90 -7.69
N PHE A 175 10.15 -4.19 -8.38
CA PHE A 175 11.11 -3.26 -7.79
C PHE A 175 11.35 -2.07 -8.73
N GLY A 176 11.80 -0.94 -8.18
CA GLY A 176 12.11 0.27 -8.95
C GLY A 176 10.88 1.05 -9.42
N PRO A 177 11.03 1.92 -10.44
CA PRO A 177 10.00 2.89 -10.86
C PRO A 177 8.67 2.27 -11.34
N ARG A 178 8.67 0.99 -11.69
CA ARG A 178 7.49 0.25 -12.17
C ARG A 178 6.98 -0.79 -11.17
N MET A 179 7.42 -0.73 -9.91
CA MET A 179 6.88 -1.59 -8.87
C MET A 179 5.38 -1.33 -8.66
N CYS A 180 4.67 -2.33 -8.15
CA CYS A 180 3.25 -2.25 -7.90
C CYS A 180 2.94 -1.08 -6.95
N ILE A 181 2.24 -0.07 -7.48
CA ILE A 181 1.77 1.08 -6.71
C ILE A 181 0.84 0.67 -5.56
N GLY A 182 0.15 -0.47 -5.71
CA GLY A 182 -0.76 -1.05 -4.73
C GLY A 182 -0.10 -1.90 -3.65
N ARG A 183 1.22 -2.11 -3.66
CA ARG A 183 1.92 -3.03 -2.74
C ARG A 183 1.49 -2.86 -1.28
N ARG A 184 1.57 -1.63 -0.76
CA ARG A 184 1.26 -1.37 0.65
C ARG A 184 -0.22 -1.62 0.97
N LEU A 185 -1.12 -1.33 0.04
CA LEU A 185 -2.55 -1.59 0.23
C LEU A 185 -2.81 -3.10 0.23
N ALA A 186 -2.28 -3.82 -0.76
CA ALA A 186 -2.42 -5.27 -0.88
C ALA A 186 -1.85 -6.00 0.35
N GLU A 187 -0.64 -5.62 0.80
CA GLU A 187 -0.05 -6.19 2.02
C GLU A 187 -0.97 -5.98 3.22
N GLN A 188 -1.45 -4.74 3.46
CA GLN A 188 -2.36 -4.45 4.57
C GLN A 188 -3.67 -5.24 4.47
N GLU A 189 -4.26 -5.35 3.30
CA GLU A 189 -5.48 -6.14 3.09
C GLU A 189 -5.25 -7.63 3.34
N MET A 190 -4.13 -8.20 2.88
CA MET A 190 -3.77 -9.60 3.15
C MET A 190 -3.57 -9.85 4.65
N TRP A 191 -2.85 -8.96 5.36
CA TRP A 191 -2.63 -9.09 6.81
C TRP A 191 -3.95 -9.00 7.59
N LEU A 192 -4.79 -8.01 7.27
CA LEU A 192 -6.08 -7.81 7.92
C LEU A 192 -7.04 -8.97 7.66
N LEU A 193 -7.15 -9.42 6.41
CA LEU A 193 -8.01 -10.55 6.03
C LEU A 193 -7.56 -11.82 6.76
N THR A 194 -6.27 -12.16 6.66
CA THR A 194 -5.72 -13.38 7.28
C THR A 194 -5.94 -13.36 8.80
N THR A 195 -5.65 -12.23 9.45
CA THR A 195 -5.83 -12.09 10.90
C THR A 195 -7.30 -12.25 11.29
N LYS A 196 -8.23 -11.55 10.62
CA LYS A 196 -9.65 -11.62 10.95
C LYS A 196 -10.25 -12.99 10.71
N VAL A 197 -9.86 -13.66 9.62
CA VAL A 197 -10.33 -15.01 9.30
C VAL A 197 -9.83 -15.99 10.36
N LEU A 198 -8.53 -15.95 10.72
CA LEU A 198 -7.96 -16.85 11.72
C LEU A 198 -8.46 -16.59 13.15
N GLN A 199 -8.83 -15.36 13.49
CA GLN A 199 -9.42 -15.01 14.78
C GLN A 199 -10.87 -15.49 14.89
N SER A 200 -11.63 -15.42 13.79
CA SER A 200 -13.06 -15.74 13.79
C SER A 200 -13.31 -17.24 13.57
N PHE A 201 -12.48 -17.89 12.76
CA PHE A 201 -12.72 -19.25 12.29
C PHE A 201 -11.52 -20.19 12.54
N ARG A 202 -11.85 -21.45 12.78
CA ARG A 202 -10.99 -22.59 12.50
C ARG A 202 -11.27 -23.01 11.07
N ILE A 203 -10.23 -23.03 10.24
CA ILE A 203 -10.31 -23.39 8.82
C ILE A 203 -9.88 -24.84 8.67
N GLU A 204 -10.65 -25.65 7.96
CA GLU A 204 -10.32 -27.03 7.64
C GLU A 204 -10.36 -27.26 6.13
N TRP A 205 -9.49 -28.16 5.67
CA TRP A 205 -9.41 -28.65 4.30
C TRP A 205 -9.54 -30.17 4.32
N HIS A 206 -10.53 -30.71 3.61
CA HIS A 206 -10.90 -32.14 3.62
C HIS A 206 -10.82 -32.76 2.22
N HIS A 207 -10.07 -32.13 1.31
CA HIS A 207 -9.92 -32.57 -0.08
C HIS A 207 -8.44 -32.88 -0.38
N GLU A 208 -8.17 -33.31 -1.61
CA GLU A 208 -6.80 -33.58 -2.07
C GLU A 208 -5.92 -32.32 -2.04
N ASP A 209 -4.61 -32.53 -2.12
CA ASP A 209 -3.66 -31.42 -2.19
C ASP A 209 -3.96 -30.54 -3.41
N MET A 210 -3.85 -29.23 -3.19
CA MET A 210 -4.13 -28.19 -4.18
C MET A 210 -2.83 -27.71 -4.80
N ASP A 211 -2.80 -27.62 -6.13
CA ASP A 211 -1.70 -26.98 -6.86
C ASP A 211 -2.16 -25.62 -7.42
N CYS A 212 -1.37 -25.04 -8.32
CA CYS A 212 -1.62 -23.75 -8.90
C CYS A 212 -1.56 -23.78 -10.43
N ILE A 213 -2.47 -23.05 -11.06
CA ILE A 213 -2.44 -22.73 -12.48
C ILE A 213 -1.92 -21.31 -12.64
N THR A 214 -0.85 -21.15 -13.42
CA THR A 214 -0.31 -19.83 -13.75
C THR A 214 -1.19 -19.15 -14.80
N ARG A 215 -1.82 -18.04 -14.41
CA ARG A 215 -2.45 -17.06 -15.33
C ARG A 215 -1.64 -15.77 -15.29
N THR A 216 -2.30 -14.59 -15.26
CA THR A 216 -1.63 -13.33 -14.89
C THR A 216 -1.12 -13.36 -13.45
N VAL A 217 -1.85 -14.03 -12.56
CA VAL A 217 -1.43 -14.42 -11.21
C VAL A 217 -1.69 -15.91 -11.04
N ASN A 218 -0.99 -16.56 -10.12
CA ASN A 218 -1.26 -17.95 -9.80
C ASN A 218 -2.62 -18.06 -9.11
N VAL A 219 -3.45 -18.99 -9.61
CA VAL A 219 -4.74 -19.33 -9.03
C VAL A 219 -4.76 -20.81 -8.65
N PRO A 220 -5.57 -21.22 -7.68
CA PRO A 220 -5.84 -22.64 -7.40
C PRO A 220 -6.23 -23.40 -8.66
N ASP A 221 -5.74 -24.64 -8.79
CA ASP A 221 -6.19 -25.58 -9.82
C ASP A 221 -7.55 -26.21 -9.51
N GLN A 222 -8.00 -26.10 -8.26
CA GLN A 222 -9.25 -26.65 -7.75
C GLN A 222 -10.10 -25.58 -7.04
N PRO A 223 -11.44 -25.75 -6.95
CA PRO A 223 -12.30 -24.83 -6.21
C PRO A 223 -11.93 -24.74 -4.72
N LEU A 224 -12.00 -23.52 -4.16
CA LEU A 224 -11.70 -23.26 -2.75
C LEU A 224 -12.84 -23.72 -1.82
N GLN A 225 -12.89 -25.01 -1.53
CA GLN A 225 -13.89 -25.65 -0.66
C GLN A 225 -13.45 -25.72 0.82
N PHE A 226 -12.95 -24.61 1.37
CA PHE A 226 -12.59 -24.54 2.78
C PHE A 226 -13.82 -24.64 3.68
N ARG A 227 -13.73 -25.44 4.74
CA ARG A 227 -14.73 -25.47 5.81
C ARG A 227 -14.33 -24.45 6.88
N PHE A 228 -15.17 -23.45 7.10
CA PHE A 228 -15.02 -22.46 8.17
C PHE A 228 -15.89 -22.86 9.35
N ILE A 229 -15.28 -23.01 10.53
CA ILE A 229 -15.95 -23.34 11.79
C ILE A 229 -15.73 -22.15 12.73
N ASP A 230 -16.79 -21.56 13.28
CA ASP A 230 -16.66 -20.48 14.26
C ASP A 230 -15.80 -20.91 15.45
N ARG A 231 -14.85 -20.07 15.87
CA ARG A 231 -14.03 -20.32 17.07
C ARG A 231 -14.76 -20.04 18.39
N PHE A 232 -15.83 -19.25 18.34
CA PHE A 232 -16.62 -18.81 19.49
C PHE A 232 -18.11 -18.84 19.17
#